data_AF-A0A841K0E1-F1
#
_entry.id   AF-A0A841K0E1-F1
#
_cell.length_a   1.000
_cell.length_b   1.000
_cell.length_c   1.000
_cell.angle_alpha   90.00
_cell.angle_beta   90.00
_cell.angle_gamma   90.00
#
_symmetry.space_group_name_H-M   'P 1'
#
loop_
_entity.id
_entity.type
_entity.pdbx_description
1 polymer ?
#
loop_
_entity_poly.entity_id
_entity_poly.type
_entity_poly.pdbx_seq_one_letter_code
_entity_poly.pdbx_strand_id
1 'polypeptide(L)' 'MEAQTNSRALRERAYAMKKHHATRLHYDLRLEWNGVLLSWALPEGPSCCAGAIRKAIEMEDHSRANLLFEGVHETGPIML' A
#
# COMPACT_ATOMS: atom_id res chain seq x y z
N MET A 1 -13.51 -23.68 5.05
CA MET A 1 -13.77 -23.01 3.76
C MET A 1 -12.62 -22.03 3.56
N GLU A 2 -11.50 -22.55 3.06
CA GLU A 2 -10.23 -21.82 3.01
C GLU A 2 -10.29 -20.78 1.91
N ALA A 3 -10.12 -19.51 2.27
CA ALA A 3 -9.86 -18.46 1.30
C ALA A 3 -8.57 -18.84 0.58
N GLN A 4 -8.69 -19.20 -0.70
CA GLN A 4 -7.54 -19.40 -1.59
C GLN A 4 -6.80 -18.07 -1.69
N THR A 5 -5.81 -17.85 -0.82
CA THR A 5 -4.93 -16.69 -0.84
C THR A 5 -4.31 -16.62 -2.22
N ASN A 6 -4.70 -15.59 -2.98
CA ASN A 6 -4.39 -15.43 -4.39
C ASN A 6 -2.86 -15.34 -4.59
N SER A 7 -2.21 -16.48 -4.83
CA SER A 7 -0.74 -16.66 -4.87
C SER A 7 -0.04 -15.79 -5.91
N ARG A 8 -0.80 -15.24 -6.86
CA ARG A 8 -0.31 -14.31 -7.88
C ARG A 8 0.07 -12.93 -7.33
N ALA A 9 -0.57 -12.48 -6.25
CA ALA A 9 -0.27 -11.18 -5.63
C ALA A 9 0.92 -11.24 -4.66
N LEU A 10 1.26 -12.44 -4.16
CA LEU A 10 2.49 -12.70 -3.40
C LEU A 10 3.65 -13.13 -4.32
N ARG A 11 3.70 -12.61 -5.54
CA ARG A 11 4.85 -12.82 -6.44
C ARG A 11 5.99 -11.85 -6.07
N GLU A 12 7.21 -12.22 -6.45
CA GLU A 12 8.33 -11.29 -6.49
C GLU A 12 7.96 -10.12 -7.42
N ARG A 13 8.16 -8.88 -6.97
CA ARG A 13 7.83 -7.61 -7.67
C ARG A 13 6.34 -7.25 -7.73
N ALA A 14 5.56 -7.63 -6.72
CA ALA A 14 4.22 -7.11 -6.54
C ALA A 14 4.22 -5.65 -6.09
N TYR A 15 3.13 -4.92 -6.35
CA TYR A 15 2.92 -3.58 -5.80
C TYR A 15 1.49 -3.38 -5.34
N ALA A 16 1.28 -2.43 -4.44
CA ALA A 16 -0.04 -1.95 -4.04
C ALA A 16 -0.06 -0.42 -3.97
N MET A 17 -1.21 0.15 -4.32
CA MET A 17 -1.56 1.55 -4.10
C MET A 17 -2.82 1.54 -3.24
N LYS A 18 -2.73 1.98 -1.99
CA LYS A 18 -3.82 1.89 -1.02
C LYS A 18 -4.36 3.26 -0.68
N LYS A 19 -5.68 3.40 -0.61
CA LYS A 19 -6.33 4.62 -0.16
C LYS A 19 -6.48 4.56 1.35
N HIS A 20 -5.74 5.42 2.04
CA HIS A 20 -5.69 5.43 3.49
C HIS A 20 -6.50 6.61 4.04
N HIS A 21 -7.68 6.32 4.58
CA HIS A 21 -8.51 7.31 5.26
C HIS A 21 -8.15 7.35 6.76
N ALA A 22 -7.01 7.97 7.05
CA ALA A 22 -6.55 8.27 8.39
C ALA A 22 -7.05 9.65 8.86
N THR A 23 -6.30 10.31 9.75
CA THR A 23 -6.52 11.72 10.11
C THR A 23 -6.58 12.63 8.88
N ARG A 24 -5.81 12.31 7.83
CA ARG A 24 -5.90 12.94 6.51
C ARG A 24 -5.95 11.84 5.46
N LEU A 25 -6.79 12.05 4.45
CA LEU A 25 -6.80 11.19 3.29
C LEU A 25 -5.44 11.28 2.60
N HIS A 26 -4.80 10.13 2.42
CA HIS A 26 -3.59 9.97 1.64
C HIS A 26 -3.60 8.60 0.97
N TYR A 27 -2.56 8.31 0.18
CA TYR A 27 -2.39 7.02 -0.44
C TYR A 27 -1.06 6.40 -0.03
N ASP A 28 -1.01 5.08 0.14
CA ASP A 28 0.22 4.37 0.41
C ASP A 28 0.65 3.57 -0.82
N LEU A 29 1.83 3.90 -1.34
CA LEU A 29 2.52 3.10 -2.34
C LEU A 29 3.37 2.05 -1.63
N ARG A 30 3.24 0.79 -2.04
CA ARG A 30 4.03 -0.32 -1.52
C ARG A 30 4.62 -1.12 -2.67
N LEU A 31 5.93 -1.33 -2.64
CA LEU A 31 6.67 -2.10 -3.63
C LEU A 31 7.32 -3.30 -2.95
N GLU A 32 7.05 -4.51 -3.45
CA GLU A 32 7.71 -5.71 -2.93
C GLU A 32 9.17 -5.74 -3.37
N TRP A 33 10.06 -5.94 -2.41
CA TRP A 33 11.49 -6.08 -2.61
C TRP A 33 12.09 -7.00 -1.56
N ASN A 34 12.74 -8.08 -1.99
CA ASN A 34 13.46 -9.02 -1.12
C ASN A 34 12.64 -9.51 0.10
N GLY A 35 11.33 -9.73 -0.05
CA GLY A 35 10.48 -10.26 1.00
C GLY A 35 9.83 -9.21 1.92
N VAL A 36 10.11 -7.93 1.73
CA VAL A 36 9.46 -6.81 2.43
C VAL A 36 8.71 -5.90 1.45
N LEU A 37 7.87 -5.01 1.97
CA LEU A 37 7.22 -3.96 1.20
C LEU A 37 7.85 -2.61 1.54
N LEU A 38 8.69 -2.11 0.64
CA LEU A 38 9.16 -0.73 0.69
C LEU A 38 7.95 0.18 0.53
N SER A 39 7.81 1.17 1.42
CA SER A 39 6.55 1.88 1.60
C SER A 39 6.72 3.39 1.58
N TRP A 40 5.78 4.08 0.92
CA TRP A 40 5.73 5.54 0.89
C TRP A 40 4.29 6.04 1.03
N ALA A 41 4.10 7.09 1.82
CA ALA A 41 2.87 7.86 1.87
C ALA A 41 2.88 8.98 0.80
N LEU A 42 1.81 9.06 0.02
CA LEU A 42 1.54 10.05 -1.02
C LEU A 42 0.37 10.93 -0.57
N PRO A 43 0.63 12.11 0.03
CA PRO A 43 -0.43 12.99 0.53
C PRO A 43 -1.41 13.46 -0.56
N GLU A 44 -0.93 13.64 -1.78
CA GLU A 44 -1.72 14.07 -2.94
C GLU A 44 -2.19 12.90 -3.82
N GLY A 45 -1.83 11.67 -3.46
CA GLY A 45 -2.10 10.49 -4.25
C GLY A 45 -1.33 10.39 -5.57
N PRO A 46 -1.57 9.32 -6.34
CA PRO A 46 -0.96 9.11 -7.65
C PRO A 46 -1.50 10.11 -8.69
N SER A 47 -0.74 10.30 -9.78
CA SER A 47 -1.18 11.07 -10.94
C SER A 47 -1.35 10.15 -12.14
N CYS A 48 -2.40 10.36 -12.94
CA CYS A 48 -2.56 9.71 -14.25
C CYS A 48 -1.86 10.50 -15.39
N CYS A 49 -1.45 11.74 -15.12
CA CYS A 49 -0.76 12.58 -16.08
C CYS A 49 0.74 12.32 -16.02
N ALA A 50 1.33 11.88 -17.14
CA ALA A 50 2.77 11.72 -17.27
C ALA A 50 3.50 13.07 -17.05
N GLY A 51 4.65 13.02 -16.36
CA GLY A 51 5.44 14.22 -16.03
C GLY A 51 4.95 15.01 -14.81
N ALA A 52 3.77 14.68 -14.25
CA ALA A 52 3.34 15.27 -12.99
C ALA A 52 4.18 14.73 -11.82
N ILE A 53 4.77 15.64 -11.04
CA ILE A 53 5.59 15.30 -9.87
C ILE A 53 4.67 15.22 -8.65
N ARG A 54 4.80 14.13 -7.88
CA ARG A 54 4.09 13.92 -6.61
C ARG A 54 5.10 13.71 -5.48
N LYS A 55 4.78 14.26 -4.31
CA LYS A 55 5.56 14.01 -3.09
C LYS A 55 5.30 12.58 -2.61
N ALA A 56 6.38 11.84 -2.36
CA ALA A 56 6.37 10.54 -1.70
C ALA A 56 7.22 10.63 -0.43
N ILE A 57 6.64 10.26 0.71
CA ILE A 57 7.30 10.29 2.02
C ILE A 57 7.59 8.85 2.40
N GLU A 58 8.86 8.51 2.62
CA GLU A 58 9.27 7.15 3.00
C GLU A 58 8.73 6.78 4.38
N MET A 59 8.27 5.54 4.51
CA MET A 59 7.69 4.96 5.71
C MET A 59 8.40 3.65 6.03
N GLU A 60 8.18 3.12 7.23
CA GLU A 60 8.71 1.81 7.62
C GLU A 60 8.25 0.69 6.68
N ASP A 61 9.11 -0.33 6.54
CA ASP A 61 8.81 -1.50 5.74
C ASP A 61 7.61 -2.28 6.28
N HIS A 62 6.76 -2.75 5.38
CA HIS A 62 5.60 -3.56 5.75
C HIS A 62 5.79 -5.03 5.37
N SER A 63 5.18 -5.93 6.13
CA SER A 63 5.14 -7.34 5.76
C SER A 63 4.30 -7.58 4.50
N ARG A 64 4.61 -8.64 3.73
CA ARG A 64 3.89 -8.97 2.48
C ARG A 64 2.40 -9.23 2.67
N ALA A 65 1.97 -9.64 3.87
CA ALA A 65 0.56 -9.81 4.21
C ALA A 65 -0.24 -8.50 4.03
N ASN A 66 0.41 -7.35 4.23
CA ASN A 66 -0.19 -6.04 4.04
C ASN A 66 -0.47 -5.69 2.58
N LEU A 67 -0.02 -6.48 1.61
CA LEU A 67 -0.26 -6.22 0.19
C LEU A 67 -1.74 -6.38 -0.16
N LEU A 68 -2.38 -7.42 0.38
CA LEU A 68 -3.79 -7.76 0.11
C LEU A 68 -4.77 -7.32 1.21
N PHE A 69 -4.27 -6.79 2.32
CA PHE A 69 -5.13 -6.36 3.43
C PHE A 69 -5.99 -5.15 3.07
N GLU A 70 -7.30 -5.28 3.24
CA GLU A 70 -8.28 -4.19 3.23
C GLU A 70 -9.07 -4.29 4.53
N GLY A 71 -9.25 -3.17 5.23
CA GLY A 71 -9.93 -3.19 6.52
C GLY A 71 -9.70 -1.97 7.39
N VAL A 72 -10.28 -2.03 8.59
CA VAL A 72 -10.18 -1.00 9.62
C VAL A 72 -9.27 -1.52 10.72
N HIS A 73 -8.27 -0.75 11.14
CA HIS A 73 -7.50 -1.09 12.32
C HIS A 73 -8.34 -0.78 13.57
N GLU A 74 -8.41 -1.70 14.53
CA GLU A 74 -9.31 -1.63 15.71
C GLU A 74 -9.16 -0.36 16.56
N THR A 75 -7.99 0.29 16.48
CA THR A 75 -7.65 1.54 17.19
C THR A 75 -7.13 2.63 16.26
N GLY A 76 -7.29 2.46 14.94
CA GLY A 76 -6.51 3.22 13.96
C GLY A 76 -7.15 3.36 12.58
N PRO A 77 -6.42 4.00 11.66
CA PRO A 77 -6.96 4.50 10.40
C PRO A 77 -7.37 3.41 9.39
N ILE A 78 -8.23 3.78 8.44
CA ILE A 78 -8.88 2.85 7.50
C ILE A 78 -8.01 2.63 6.26
N MET A 79 -7.68 1.37 5.95
CA MET A 79 -6.94 0.96 4.76
C MET A 79 -7.91 0.39 3.72
N LEU A 80 -8.12 1.12 2.60
CA LEU A 80 -8.92 0.70 1.45
C LEU A 80 -8.04 0.50 0.20
#